data_AF-A0AAD7DJH4-F1
#
_entry.id   AF-A0AAD7DJH4-F1
#
_cell.length_a   1.000
_cell.length_b   1.000
_cell.length_c   1.000
_cell.angle_alpha   90.00
_cell.angle_beta   90.00
_cell.angle_gamma   90.00
#
_symmetry.space_group_name_H-M   'P 1'
#
loop_
_entity.id
_entity.type
_entity.pdbx_description
1 polymer ?
#
loop_
_entity_poly.entity_id
_entity_poly.type
_entity_poly.pdbx_seq_one_letter_code
_entity_poly.pdbx_strand_id
1 'polypeptide(L)'
;MAWTQLCIQLTSALNPLLSTLRDCLPSLRRSLIHWDNADSQAGVASIDCLQNAPSLVGAAIRNQYCSVPVLLPVQQLTRYHLDGPWKMHRDILKLAHNLVDAHISLALDDGPWLEQADSIGLEQLRRLFVSHSEILTYLKAPALKELSQSSSAQTSIPCIS
;
A
#
# COMPACT_ATOMS: atom_id res chain seq x y z
N MET A 1 -2.52 26.43 5.52
CA MET A 1 -1.35 25.56 5.21
C MET A 1 -1.88 24.28 4.58
N ALA A 2 -1.40 23.92 3.39
CA ALA A 2 -1.85 22.73 2.68
C ALA A 2 -0.94 21.53 3.02
N TRP A 3 -1.51 20.46 3.58
CA TRP A 3 -0.75 19.25 3.92
C TRP A 3 -0.47 18.48 2.63
N THR A 4 0.78 18.40 2.22
CA THR A 4 1.19 17.65 1.00
C THR A 4 1.76 16.28 1.32
N GLN A 5 2.19 16.06 2.57
CA GLN A 5 2.76 14.82 3.05
C GLN A 5 2.21 14.49 4.44
N LEU A 6 1.91 13.21 4.67
CA LEU A 6 1.47 12.67 5.95
C LEU A 6 2.44 11.55 6.33
N CYS A 7 3.21 11.72 7.39
CA CYS A 7 4.10 10.69 7.92
C CYS A 7 3.68 10.42 9.36
N ILE A 8 3.06 9.28 9.61
CA ILE A 8 2.53 8.90 10.91
C ILE A 8 3.14 7.57 11.33
N GLN A 9 3.77 7.60 12.49
CA GLN A 9 3.98 6.41 13.30
C GLN A 9 2.71 6.17 14.12
N LEU A 10 1.97 5.12 13.78
CA LEU A 10 0.67 4.88 14.37
C LEU A 10 0.81 4.20 15.73
N THR A 11 0.25 4.86 16.74
CA THR A 11 0.16 4.38 18.12
C THR A 11 -1.30 4.20 18.52
N SER A 12 -1.56 3.43 19.58
CA SER A 12 -2.92 3.24 20.12
C SER A 12 -3.65 4.57 20.40
N ALA A 13 -2.93 5.62 20.81
CA ALA A 13 -3.49 6.94 21.07
C ALA A 13 -3.85 7.72 19.79
N LEU A 14 -3.17 7.46 18.67
CA LEU A 14 -3.41 8.15 17.39
C LEU A 14 -4.49 7.47 16.55
N ASN A 15 -4.77 6.18 16.78
CA ASN A 15 -5.80 5.43 16.07
C ASN A 15 -7.15 6.15 15.98
N PRO A 16 -7.73 6.66 17.08
CA PRO A 16 -9.05 7.29 17.03
C PRO A 16 -9.04 8.60 16.23
N LEU A 17 -7.88 9.23 16.08
CA LEU A 17 -7.74 10.50 15.39
C LEU A 17 -7.65 10.35 13.87
N LEU A 18 -7.29 9.17 13.35
CA LEU A 18 -7.16 8.99 11.90
C LEU A 18 -8.47 9.27 11.17
N SER A 19 -9.59 8.78 11.68
CA SER A 19 -10.92 8.99 11.06
C SER A 19 -11.29 10.48 10.96
N THR A 20 -10.80 11.32 11.88
CA THR A 20 -11.04 12.76 11.86
C THR A 20 -10.33 13.47 10.70
N LEU A 21 -9.30 12.84 10.12
CA LEU A 21 -8.55 13.40 8.99
C LEU A 21 -9.24 13.21 7.64
N ARG A 22 -10.29 12.37 7.56
CA ARG A 22 -10.88 11.91 6.29
C ARG A 22 -11.18 13.04 5.29
N ASP A 23 -11.70 14.17 5.77
CA ASP A 23 -12.08 15.30 4.92
C ASP A 23 -11.12 16.50 5.03
N CYS A 24 -9.99 16.32 5.73
CA CYS A 24 -9.00 17.37 5.99
C CYS A 24 -7.76 17.27 5.08
N LEU A 25 -7.77 16.37 4.09
CA LEU A 25 -6.59 16.01 3.28
C LEU A 25 -6.71 16.31 1.77
N PRO A 26 -7.31 17.45 1.33
CA PRO A 26 -7.54 17.71 -0.10
C PRO A 26 -6.25 17.86 -0.91
N SER A 27 -5.17 18.34 -0.28
CA SER A 27 -3.87 18.59 -0.92
C SER A 27 -2.84 17.49 -0.68
N LEU A 28 -3.21 16.43 0.04
CA LEU A 28 -2.29 15.38 0.42
C LEU A 28 -1.82 14.63 -0.83
N ARG A 29 -0.50 14.57 -1.06
CA ARG A 29 0.09 13.90 -2.22
C ARG A 29 0.77 12.58 -1.85
N ARG A 30 1.32 12.48 -0.65
CA ARG A 30 2.03 11.29 -0.16
C ARG A 30 1.62 10.94 1.27
N SER A 31 1.38 9.67 1.54
CA SER A 31 1.22 9.16 2.90
C SER A 31 2.24 8.07 3.22
N LEU A 32 2.72 8.07 4.46
CA LEU A 32 3.47 7.01 5.09
C LEU A 32 2.83 6.76 6.46
N ILE A 33 2.27 5.56 6.66
CA ILE A 33 1.70 5.13 7.93
C ILE A 33 2.40 3.82 8.31
N HIS A 34 3.00 3.75 9.49
CA HIS A 34 3.63 2.51 9.97
C HIS A 34 3.32 2.25 11.44
N TRP A 35 3.28 0.98 11.83
CA TRP A 35 3.07 0.55 13.21
C TRP A 35 4.39 0.15 13.84
N ASP A 36 4.62 0.62 15.07
CA ASP A 36 5.88 0.37 15.79
C ASP A 36 5.82 -0.79 16.77
N ASN A 37 4.62 -1.26 17.13
CA ASN A 37 4.42 -2.42 17.98
C ASN A 37 3.03 -3.06 17.73
N ALA A 38 2.88 -4.31 18.15
CA ALA A 38 1.62 -5.04 18.05
C ALA A 38 0.50 -4.41 18.91
N ASP A 39 0.83 -3.82 20.05
CA ASP A 39 -0.15 -3.22 20.98
C ASP A 39 -0.84 -1.98 20.39
N SER A 40 -0.17 -1.27 19.48
CA SER A 40 -0.71 -0.10 18.77
C SER A 40 -1.82 -0.45 17.77
N GLN A 41 -2.12 -1.73 17.58
CA GLN A 41 -3.19 -2.21 16.71
C GLN A 41 -4.55 -2.26 17.38
N ALA A 42 -4.59 -2.28 18.72
CA ALA A 42 -5.84 -2.43 19.46
C ALA A 42 -6.84 -1.34 19.01
N GLY A 43 -7.92 -1.78 18.36
CA GLY A 43 -9.02 -0.92 17.91
C GLY A 43 -8.92 -0.37 16.48
N VAL A 44 -7.91 -0.72 15.66
CA VAL A 44 -7.88 -0.31 14.24
C VAL A 44 -8.66 -1.30 13.38
N ALA A 45 -9.89 -0.94 13.02
CA ALA A 45 -10.68 -1.73 12.07
C ALA A 45 -10.24 -1.53 10.61
N SER A 46 -9.83 -0.31 10.25
CA SER A 46 -9.42 0.06 8.89
C SER A 46 -8.70 1.42 8.86
N ILE A 47 -7.89 1.65 7.82
CA ILE A 47 -7.37 2.97 7.46
C ILE A 47 -8.22 3.53 6.33
N ASP A 48 -9.14 4.43 6.65
CA ASP A 48 -10.08 5.00 5.67
C ASP A 48 -9.92 6.51 5.46
N CYS A 49 -9.05 7.16 6.24
CA CYS A 49 -8.87 8.60 6.19
C CYS A 49 -8.24 9.10 4.88
N LEU A 50 -7.64 8.21 4.10
CA LEU A 50 -7.01 8.54 2.82
C LEU A 50 -7.98 8.49 1.64
N GLN A 51 -9.13 7.83 1.77
CA GLN A 51 -10.03 7.54 0.65
C GLN A 51 -10.53 8.81 -0.07
N ASN A 52 -10.68 9.91 0.67
CA ASN A 52 -11.20 11.19 0.20
C ASN A 52 -10.08 12.20 -0.14
N ALA A 53 -8.83 11.76 -0.28
CA ALA A 53 -7.69 12.63 -0.61
C ALA A 53 -7.46 12.67 -2.14
N PRO A 54 -8.08 13.59 -2.91
CA PRO A 54 -8.05 13.60 -4.39
C PRO A 54 -6.69 13.94 -5.01
N SER A 55 -5.72 14.35 -4.20
CA SER A 55 -4.36 14.65 -4.68
C SER A 55 -3.36 13.53 -4.39
N LEU A 56 -3.78 12.45 -3.71
CA LEU A 56 -2.91 11.39 -3.22
C LEU A 56 -2.41 10.55 -4.39
N VAL A 57 -1.11 10.66 -4.69
CA VAL A 57 -0.44 9.94 -5.78
C VAL A 57 0.49 8.85 -5.26
N GLY A 58 0.82 8.85 -3.97
CA GLY A 58 1.70 7.88 -3.32
C GLY A 58 1.20 7.49 -1.93
N ALA A 59 1.11 6.19 -1.64
CA ALA A 59 0.72 5.69 -0.32
C ALA A 59 1.64 4.57 0.14
N ALA A 60 2.20 4.68 1.34
CA ALA A 60 2.96 3.63 1.99
C ALA A 60 2.32 3.30 3.33
N ILE A 61 1.86 2.07 3.53
CA ILE A 61 1.23 1.63 4.76
C ILE A 61 1.85 0.29 5.13
N ARG A 62 2.61 0.29 6.22
CA ARG A 62 3.44 -0.84 6.62
C ARG A 62 3.02 -1.34 7.98
N ASN A 63 2.58 -2.60 8.05
CA ASN A 63 2.22 -3.24 9.29
C ASN A 63 2.82 -4.64 9.33
N GLN A 64 3.95 -4.74 10.02
CA GLN A 64 4.70 -5.99 10.15
C GLN A 64 4.04 -7.04 11.05
N TYR A 65 2.95 -6.71 11.75
CA TYR A 65 2.30 -7.65 12.69
C TYR A 65 0.94 -8.15 12.24
N CYS A 66 0.16 -7.37 11.47
CA CYS A 66 -1.11 -7.85 10.91
C CYS A 66 -1.52 -7.09 9.65
N SER A 67 -2.42 -7.65 8.85
CA SER A 67 -3.03 -6.88 7.78
C SER A 67 -4.22 -6.07 8.29
N VAL A 68 -4.27 -4.79 7.93
CA VAL A 68 -5.40 -3.90 8.19
C VAL A 68 -5.98 -3.45 6.84
N PRO A 69 -7.31 -3.49 6.66
CA PRO A 69 -7.96 -2.95 5.47
C PRO A 69 -7.59 -1.47 5.24
N VAL A 70 -7.18 -1.13 4.02
CA VAL A 70 -6.87 0.25 3.64
C VAL A 70 -7.78 0.68 2.50
N LEU A 71 -8.45 1.82 2.66
CA LEU A 71 -9.20 2.47 1.60
C LEU A 71 -8.37 3.62 1.02
N LEU A 72 -8.01 3.48 -0.27
CA LEU A 72 -7.22 4.46 -1.02
C LEU A 72 -8.01 4.98 -2.23
N PRO A 73 -7.76 6.22 -2.67
CA PRO A 73 -8.26 6.75 -3.94
C PRO A 73 -7.45 6.14 -5.09
N VAL A 74 -7.77 4.89 -5.46
CA VAL A 74 -6.89 4.05 -6.29
C VAL A 74 -6.59 4.62 -7.68
N GLN A 75 -7.56 5.29 -8.31
CA GLN A 75 -7.47 5.73 -9.72
C GLN A 75 -6.33 6.73 -10.02
N GLN A 76 -5.91 7.49 -9.02
CA GLN A 76 -4.89 8.54 -9.09
C GLN A 76 -3.54 8.09 -8.53
N LEU A 77 -3.46 6.90 -7.94
CA LEU A 77 -2.21 6.38 -7.40
C LEU A 77 -1.23 6.12 -8.55
N THR A 78 -0.03 6.67 -8.39
CA THR A 78 1.13 6.39 -9.24
C THR A 78 2.13 5.48 -8.53
N ARG A 79 2.06 5.42 -7.18
CA ARG A 79 2.93 4.60 -6.35
C ARG A 79 2.18 4.05 -5.15
N TYR A 80 2.40 2.78 -4.80
CA TYR A 80 2.00 2.30 -3.48
C TYR A 80 2.98 1.30 -2.89
N HIS A 81 3.00 1.22 -1.56
CA HIS A 81 3.69 0.21 -0.78
C HIS A 81 2.77 -0.24 0.35
N LEU A 82 2.25 -1.46 0.27
CA LEU A 82 1.30 -1.96 1.27
C LEU A 82 1.71 -3.35 1.75
N ASP A 83 1.56 -3.57 3.06
CA ASP A 83 1.49 -4.90 3.64
C ASP A 83 0.00 -5.32 3.70
N GLY A 84 -0.38 -6.39 3.00
CA GLY A 84 -1.77 -6.82 2.99
C GLY A 84 -2.07 -8.10 2.21
N PRO A 85 -3.32 -8.56 2.23
CA PRO A 85 -3.72 -9.76 1.52
C PRO A 85 -3.68 -9.54 0.01
N TRP A 86 -3.43 -10.61 -0.75
CA TRP A 86 -3.36 -10.58 -2.21
C TRP A 86 -4.62 -10.01 -2.85
N LYS A 87 -5.80 -10.28 -2.27
CA LYS A 87 -7.07 -9.72 -2.72
C LYS A 87 -7.05 -8.19 -2.76
N MET A 88 -6.54 -7.54 -1.72
CA MET A 88 -6.43 -6.08 -1.65
C MET A 88 -5.48 -5.56 -2.74
N HIS A 89 -4.32 -6.18 -2.88
CA HIS A 89 -3.37 -5.82 -3.94
C HIS A 89 -3.97 -5.95 -5.33
N ARG A 90 -4.66 -7.06 -5.61
CA ARG A 90 -5.34 -7.31 -6.87
C ARG A 90 -6.39 -6.24 -7.16
N ASP A 91 -7.20 -5.86 -6.18
CA ASP A 91 -8.22 -4.82 -6.33
C ASP A 91 -7.57 -3.46 -6.64
N ILE A 92 -6.44 -3.14 -5.99
CA ILE A 92 -5.68 -1.92 -6.30
C ILE A 92 -5.09 -1.98 -7.71
N LEU A 93 -4.42 -3.06 -8.08
CA LEU A 93 -3.74 -3.20 -9.38
C LEU A 93 -4.71 -3.17 -10.55
N LYS A 94 -5.93 -3.69 -10.39
CA LYS A 94 -6.98 -3.62 -11.42
C LYS A 94 -7.48 -2.21 -11.68
N LEU A 95 -7.48 -1.34 -10.66
CA LEU A 95 -8.07 0.00 -10.72
C LEU A 95 -7.01 1.11 -10.91
N ALA A 96 -5.75 0.85 -10.55
CA ALA A 96 -4.65 1.82 -10.61
C ALA A 96 -3.95 1.81 -11.99
N HIS A 97 -4.62 2.29 -13.03
CA HIS A 97 -4.06 2.30 -14.40
C HIS A 97 -2.81 3.18 -14.58
N ASN A 98 -2.58 4.13 -13.67
CA ASN A 98 -1.46 5.08 -13.70
C ASN A 98 -0.27 4.62 -12.82
N LEU A 99 -0.30 3.37 -12.35
CA LEU A 99 0.70 2.86 -11.42
C LEU A 99 2.07 2.72 -12.12
N VAL A 100 3.07 3.41 -11.57
CA VAL A 100 4.46 3.39 -12.04
C VAL A 100 5.34 2.57 -11.11
N ASP A 101 5.03 2.55 -9.82
CA ASP A 101 5.78 1.87 -8.77
C ASP A 101 4.82 1.09 -7.85
N ALA A 102 5.10 -0.18 -7.61
CA ALA A 102 4.30 -1.02 -6.73
C ALA A 102 5.21 -1.83 -5.81
N HIS A 103 4.93 -1.78 -4.51
CA HIS A 103 5.51 -2.68 -3.54
C HIS A 103 4.39 -3.51 -2.89
N ILE A 104 4.40 -4.79 -3.24
CA ILE A 104 3.42 -5.80 -2.87
C ILE A 104 4.02 -6.71 -1.82
N SER A 105 3.57 -6.57 -0.58
CA SER A 105 4.04 -7.38 0.54
C SER A 105 2.85 -8.15 1.11
N LEU A 106 2.83 -9.46 0.86
CA LEU A 106 1.78 -10.34 1.38
C LEU A 106 1.98 -10.59 2.88
N ALA A 107 0.88 -10.56 3.63
CA ALA A 107 0.87 -10.92 5.05
C ALA A 107 1.23 -12.40 5.25
N LEU A 108 1.85 -12.72 6.39
CA LEU A 108 2.37 -14.07 6.71
C LEU A 108 1.30 -15.18 6.71
N ASP A 109 0.04 -14.84 6.96
CA ASP A 109 -1.10 -15.78 7.09
C ASP A 109 -2.00 -15.83 5.86
N ASP A 110 -1.59 -15.22 4.75
CA ASP A 110 -2.38 -15.26 3.53
C ASP A 110 -2.29 -16.69 2.96
N GLY A 111 -3.39 -17.44 3.00
CA GLY A 111 -3.46 -18.85 2.62
C GLY A 111 -3.12 -19.10 1.13
N PRO A 112 -3.47 -20.26 0.54
CA PRO A 112 -3.17 -20.52 -0.87
C PRO A 112 -3.87 -19.48 -1.79
N TRP A 113 -3.13 -18.43 -2.15
CA TRP A 113 -3.56 -17.29 -2.99
C TRP A 113 -3.69 -17.64 -4.48
N LEU A 114 -3.64 -18.94 -4.79
CA LEU A 114 -3.73 -19.52 -6.13
C LEU A 114 -5.18 -19.61 -6.63
N GLU A 115 -6.01 -18.61 -6.39
CA GLU A 115 -7.22 -18.48 -7.19
C GLU A 115 -6.81 -18.21 -8.64
N GLN A 116 -7.50 -18.83 -9.60
CA GLN A 116 -7.32 -18.55 -11.03
C GLN A 116 -7.67 -17.08 -11.30
N ALA A 117 -6.69 -16.20 -11.13
CA ALA A 117 -6.85 -14.78 -11.37
C ALA A 117 -6.45 -14.46 -12.81
N ASP A 118 -7.33 -13.75 -13.52
CA ASP A 118 -6.99 -13.14 -14.79
C ASP A 118 -5.73 -12.29 -14.66
N SER A 119 -4.91 -12.32 -15.72
CA SER A 119 -3.71 -11.51 -15.78
C SER A 119 -4.06 -10.02 -15.78
N ILE A 120 -3.41 -9.26 -14.89
CA ILE A 120 -3.59 -7.82 -14.71
C ILE A 120 -2.58 -7.09 -15.59
N GLY A 121 -3.08 -6.27 -16.52
CA GLY A 121 -2.27 -5.40 -17.36
C GLY A 121 -1.83 -4.14 -16.62
N LEU A 122 -0.52 -3.93 -16.51
CA LEU A 122 0.13 -2.83 -15.81
C LEU A 122 1.09 -2.11 -16.77
N GLU A 123 0.52 -1.47 -17.79
CA GLU A 123 1.24 -0.87 -18.92
C GLU A 123 2.26 0.21 -18.53
N GLN A 124 2.01 0.93 -17.44
CA GLN A 124 2.87 2.02 -16.98
C GLN A 124 3.85 1.61 -15.87
N LEU A 125 3.74 0.38 -15.35
CA LEU A 125 4.53 -0.08 -14.23
C LEU A 125 6.00 -0.22 -14.64
N ARG A 126 6.88 0.51 -13.96
CA ARG A 126 8.33 0.51 -14.21
C ARG A 126 9.10 -0.17 -13.10
N ARG A 127 8.58 -0.13 -11.87
CA ARG A 127 9.23 -0.70 -10.68
C ARG A 127 8.24 -1.58 -9.95
N LEU A 128 8.67 -2.80 -9.65
CA LEU A 128 7.89 -3.76 -8.91
C LEU A 128 8.76 -4.38 -7.81
N PHE A 129 8.25 -4.31 -6.59
CA PHE A 129 8.73 -5.09 -5.48
C PHE A 129 7.66 -6.09 -5.07
N VAL A 130 8.03 -7.36 -4.91
CA VAL A 130 7.14 -8.43 -4.45
C VAL A 130 7.75 -9.21 -3.29
N SER A 131 6.94 -9.59 -2.31
CA SER A 131 7.40 -10.54 -1.29
C SER A 131 7.45 -11.99 -1.77
N HIS A 132 6.59 -12.34 -2.73
CA HIS A 132 6.47 -13.69 -3.30
C HIS A 132 6.54 -13.64 -4.83
N SER A 133 7.37 -14.50 -5.42
CA SER A 133 7.60 -14.54 -6.88
C SER A 133 6.38 -15.00 -7.68
N GLU A 134 5.50 -15.78 -7.06
CA GLU A 134 4.28 -16.33 -7.64
C GLU A 134 3.34 -15.22 -8.13
N ILE A 135 3.39 -14.05 -7.51
CA ILE A 135 2.63 -12.85 -7.89
C ILE A 135 2.88 -12.47 -9.35
N LEU A 136 4.11 -12.68 -9.84
CA LEU A 136 4.51 -12.32 -11.19
C LEU A 136 3.73 -13.09 -12.27
N THR A 137 3.22 -14.29 -11.95
CA THR A 137 2.39 -15.08 -12.89
C THR A 137 1.07 -14.38 -13.24
N TYR A 138 0.61 -13.47 -12.40
CA TYR A 138 -0.65 -12.74 -12.56
C TYR A 138 -0.47 -11.36 -13.21
N LEU A 139 0.76 -10.91 -13.44
CA LEU A 139 1.02 -9.54 -13.88
C LEU A 139 1.59 -9.50 -15.30
N LYS A 140 1.04 -8.61 -16.13
CA LYS A 140 1.59 -8.22 -17.43
C LYS A 140 2.08 -6.78 -17.34
N ALA A 141 3.39 -6.61 -17.18
CA ALA A 141 4.02 -5.30 -17.04
C ALA A 141 5.12 -5.13 -18.12
N PRO A 142 4.76 -4.80 -19.38
CA PRO A 142 5.72 -4.70 -20.48
C PRO A 142 6.74 -3.56 -20.31
N ALA A 143 6.40 -2.53 -19.52
CA ALA A 143 7.28 -1.40 -19.23
C ALA A 143 8.18 -1.62 -17.99
N LEU A 144 8.17 -2.82 -17.39
CA LEU A 144 8.91 -3.10 -16.16
C LEU A 144 10.42 -3.01 -16.41
N LYS A 145 11.10 -2.19 -15.60
CA LYS A 145 12.55 -1.96 -15.68
C LYS A 145 13.29 -2.48 -14.45
N GLU A 146 12.65 -2.43 -13.30
CA GLU A 146 13.23 -2.83 -12.02
C GLU A 146 12.28 -3.81 -11.33
N LEU A 147 12.81 -5.00 -11.01
CA LEU A 147 12.12 -6.02 -10.23
C LEU A 147 12.98 -6.34 -8.99
N SER A 148 12.36 -6.34 -7.82
CA SER A 148 13.00 -6.68 -6.56
C SER A 148 12.13 -7.64 -5.77
N GLN A 149 12.77 -8.56 -5.05
CA GLN A 149 12.11 -9.49 -4.17
C GLN A 149 12.65 -9.33 -2.76
N SER A 150 11.79 -9.21 -1.74
CA SER A 150 12.27 -9.31 -0.36
C SER A 150 12.72 -10.75 -0.11
N SER A 151 14.02 -10.99 0.04
CA SER A 151 14.45 -12.11 0.87
C SER A 151 14.17 -11.71 2.33
N SER A 152 13.75 -12.66 3.15
CA SER A 152 13.44 -12.46 4.56
C SER A 152 14.70 -12.08 5.36
N ALA A 153 15.13 -10.82 5.27
CA ALA A 153 16.05 -10.16 6.18
C ALA A 153 16.07 -8.64 5.93
N GLN A 154 15.47 -7.89 6.87
CA GLN A 154 15.69 -6.45 7.16
C GLN A 154 15.94 -5.52 5.96
N THR A 155 14.90 -4.80 5.53
CA THR A 155 15.06 -3.67 4.60
C THR A 155 14.94 -2.35 5.35
N SER A 156 16.09 -1.68 5.49
CA SER A 156 16.25 -0.28 5.89
C SER A 156 15.29 0.62 5.14
N ILE A 157 14.70 1.58 5.85
CA ILE A 157 13.69 2.53 5.37
C ILE A 157 14.27 3.40 4.25
N PRO A 158 13.83 3.28 2.98
CA PRO A 158 14.06 4.35 2.03
C PRO A 158 13.01 5.42 2.27
N CYS A 159 13.45 6.64 2.59
CA CYS A 159 12.59 7.81 2.54
C CYS A 159 11.99 7.91 1.13
N ILE A 160 10.67 8.15 1.04
CA ILE A 160 9.99 8.39 -0.22
C ILE A 160 10.44 9.77 -0.75
N SER A 161 11.57 9.81 -1.46
CA SER A 161 12.08 10.97 -2.19
C SER A 161 11.23 11.29 -3.42
#